data_AF-A0A9D7UEB2-F1
#
_entry.id   AF-A0A9D7UEB2-F1
#
_cell.length_a   1.000
_cell.length_b   1.000
_cell.length_c   1.000
_cell.angle_alpha   90.00
_cell.angle_beta   90.00
_cell.angle_gamma   90.00
#
_symmetry.space_group_name_H-M   'P 1'
#
loop_
_entity.id
_entity.type
_entity.pdbx_description
1 polymer ?
#
loop_
_entity_poly.entity_id
_entity_poly.type
_entity_poly.pdbx_seq_one_letter_code
_entity_poly.pdbx_strand_id
1 'polypeptide(L)'
;MKTLLLLLAITTSLYAQVPQAGLKMWLRADSLVTQNAQGQLVSWKNIVDGRAAFVPEGSSAVTTAPLNGRASMVLDGAGYIEAPSLMPVGKDYTVVVVLQVNNIGATNNIVSGNDRAFWLGGTAFPRMLHAGNFSQQAVSAVGVNGASIVRVRFDNESGIARLAVNNAQGAADPIPQNIDSVIFLGAYQRGNFYSGQIAEVLVYDREVEGADLLALDTYLHTRYAIERTPDPLPPTIVFDAVPQNMMLARCGDSLFVAGRVAAARVKNVAVTIDTNGVDVVSQSFFDLAVDATFRVGFVVESGAHLYNVVVTADTGGVELDTVINNRNITCGEVIAITGPSNSIFGAAGIAPHHSLVPMAATSHRSEPIHYTRQALQKAPVAEQMLAGGDCTCRMPSLRRWERRRW
;
A
#
# COMPACT_ATOMS: atom_id res chain seq x y z
N MET A 1 28.36 42.60 -32.79
CA MET A 1 28.47 41.52 -31.78
C MET A 1 27.11 40.84 -31.67
N LYS A 2 26.95 39.66 -32.25
CA LYS A 2 25.74 38.82 -32.09
C LYS A 2 26.14 37.62 -31.25
N THR A 3 25.58 37.55 -30.05
CA THR A 3 25.83 36.54 -29.03
C THR A 3 25.35 35.18 -29.52
N LEU A 4 26.29 34.25 -29.70
CA LEU A 4 26.01 32.86 -30.01
C LEU A 4 25.65 32.15 -28.70
N LEU A 5 24.38 31.76 -28.54
CA LEU A 5 23.91 30.97 -27.41
C LEU A 5 24.33 29.51 -27.64
N LEU A 6 25.37 29.06 -26.93
CA LEU A 6 25.85 27.69 -26.99
C LEU A 6 24.93 26.81 -26.10
N LEU A 7 24.04 26.05 -26.72
CA LEU A 7 23.27 25.01 -26.03
C LEU A 7 24.24 23.87 -25.68
N LEU A 8 24.66 23.79 -24.43
CA LEU A 8 25.45 22.67 -23.92
C LEU A 8 24.49 21.48 -23.71
N ALA A 9 24.46 20.55 -24.66
CA ALA A 9 23.77 19.28 -24.46
C ALA A 9 24.57 18.46 -23.43
N ILE A 10 24.08 18.44 -22.18
CA ILE A 10 24.62 17.57 -21.14
C ILE A 10 24.18 16.14 -21.48
N THR A 11 24.99 15.43 -22.25
CA THR A 11 24.87 13.97 -22.36
C THR A 11 25.45 13.36 -21.08
N THR A 12 24.70 13.41 -19.98
CA THR A 12 25.05 12.58 -18.81
C THR A 12 24.94 11.13 -19.26
N SER A 13 26.06 10.42 -19.28
CA SER A 13 26.07 8.97 -19.51
C SER A 13 25.11 8.31 -18.51
N LEU A 14 24.19 7.46 -18.99
CA LEU A 14 23.18 6.78 -18.16
C LEU A 14 23.77 6.05 -16.94
N TYR A 15 25.06 5.70 -16.98
CA TYR A 15 25.80 5.14 -15.84
C TYR A 15 25.91 6.08 -14.64
N ALA A 16 25.94 7.40 -14.85
CA ALA A 16 26.03 8.39 -13.78
C ALA A 16 24.70 8.62 -13.05
N GLN A 17 23.60 8.03 -13.54
CA GLN A 17 22.24 8.20 -12.99
C GLN A 17 21.82 7.06 -12.05
N VAL A 18 22.53 5.93 -12.04
CA VAL A 18 22.28 4.85 -11.07
C VAL A 18 23.04 5.16 -9.79
N PRO A 19 22.36 5.30 -8.63
CA PRO A 19 23.03 5.52 -7.36
C PRO A 19 24.03 4.40 -7.06
N GLN A 20 25.26 4.77 -6.70
CA GLN A 20 26.31 3.78 -6.39
C GLN A 20 26.37 3.44 -4.90
N ALA A 21 25.93 4.36 -4.04
CA ALA A 21 25.95 4.16 -2.59
C ALA A 21 25.07 2.97 -2.20
N GLY A 22 25.70 1.96 -1.58
CA GLY A 22 25.06 0.74 -1.11
C GLY A 22 24.71 -0.29 -2.19
N LEU A 23 25.02 -0.04 -3.48
CA LEU A 23 24.76 -0.99 -4.56
C LEU A 23 25.64 -2.24 -4.41
N LYS A 24 25.04 -3.42 -4.27
CA LYS A 24 25.73 -4.72 -4.12
C LYS A 24 25.69 -5.56 -5.37
N MET A 25 24.56 -5.56 -6.06
CA MET A 25 24.37 -6.32 -7.27
C MET A 25 23.70 -5.46 -8.33
N TRP A 26 24.24 -5.51 -9.54
CA TRP A 26 23.68 -4.90 -10.72
C TRP A 26 23.90 -5.82 -11.92
N LEU A 27 22.83 -6.51 -12.30
CA LEU A 27 22.78 -7.39 -13.45
C LEU A 27 21.95 -6.73 -14.54
N ARG A 28 22.55 -6.48 -15.71
CA ARG A 28 21.88 -5.88 -16.87
C ARG A 28 22.06 -6.76 -18.09
N ALA A 29 20.97 -7.11 -18.76
CA ALA A 29 20.97 -8.19 -19.76
C ALA A 29 21.72 -7.86 -21.06
N ASP A 30 22.15 -6.62 -21.25
CA ASP A 30 23.03 -6.18 -22.36
C ASP A 30 24.48 -5.95 -21.92
N SER A 31 24.85 -6.36 -20.70
CA SER A 31 26.14 -6.05 -20.09
C SER A 31 26.74 -7.27 -19.40
N LEU A 32 27.98 -7.59 -19.75
CA LEU A 32 28.74 -8.70 -19.15
C LEU A 32 28.02 -10.06 -19.18
N VAL A 33 27.27 -10.30 -20.26
CA VAL A 33 26.58 -11.55 -20.56
C VAL A 33 27.45 -12.38 -21.50
N THR A 34 27.63 -13.66 -21.16
CA THR A 34 28.26 -14.67 -22.02
C THR A 34 27.20 -15.67 -22.43
N GLN A 35 27.11 -15.96 -23.73
CA GLN A 35 26.22 -16.98 -24.29
C GLN A 35 27.02 -18.07 -24.99
N ASN A 36 26.44 -19.26 -25.10
CA ASN A 36 26.97 -20.31 -25.96
C ASN A 36 26.54 -20.10 -27.42
N ALA A 37 26.97 -21.01 -28.32
CA ALA A 37 26.65 -20.93 -29.75
C ALA A 37 25.14 -21.02 -30.07
N GLN A 38 24.35 -21.53 -29.13
CA GLN A 38 22.90 -21.66 -29.22
C GLN A 38 22.16 -20.44 -28.65
N GLY A 39 22.87 -19.39 -28.24
CA GLY A 39 22.29 -18.18 -27.64
C GLY A 39 21.78 -18.38 -26.21
N GLN A 40 22.19 -19.47 -25.55
CA GLN A 40 21.81 -19.75 -24.17
C GLN A 40 22.82 -19.09 -23.22
N LEU A 41 22.31 -18.57 -22.10
CA LEU A 41 23.10 -17.92 -21.07
C LEU A 41 24.10 -18.91 -20.45
N VAL A 42 25.38 -18.54 -20.45
CA VAL A 42 26.46 -19.25 -19.74
C VAL A 42 26.82 -18.52 -18.46
N SER A 43 26.93 -17.20 -18.52
CA SER A 43 27.23 -16.38 -17.33
C SER A 43 26.68 -14.97 -17.47
N TRP A 44 26.21 -14.39 -16.37
CA TRP A 44 25.80 -12.99 -16.28
C TRP A 44 26.55 -12.31 -15.13
N LYS A 45 27.54 -11.47 -15.44
CA LYS A 45 28.37 -10.88 -14.38
C LYS A 45 27.74 -9.62 -13.78
N ASN A 46 27.86 -9.53 -12.46
CA ASN A 46 27.58 -8.34 -11.67
C ASN A 46 28.48 -7.20 -12.13
N ILE A 47 27.90 -6.08 -12.54
CA ILE A 47 28.62 -4.87 -12.97
C ILE A 47 29.45 -4.29 -11.82
N VAL A 48 29.00 -4.48 -10.57
CA VAL A 48 29.63 -3.88 -9.38
C VAL A 48 31.02 -4.46 -9.11
N ASP A 49 31.16 -5.79 -9.19
CA ASP A 49 32.38 -6.49 -8.75
C ASP A 49 32.79 -7.70 -9.60
N GLY A 50 32.09 -7.96 -10.71
CA GLY A 50 32.41 -9.01 -11.65
C GLY A 50 32.01 -10.44 -11.25
N ARG A 51 31.44 -10.66 -10.06
CA ARG A 51 30.93 -11.98 -9.67
C ARG A 51 29.80 -12.43 -10.60
N ALA A 52 29.80 -13.69 -10.99
CA ALA A 52 28.90 -14.20 -12.03
C ALA A 52 27.68 -14.90 -11.45
N ALA A 53 26.53 -14.67 -12.06
CA ALA A 53 25.35 -15.52 -11.98
C ALA A 53 25.36 -16.53 -13.13
N PHE A 54 24.83 -17.74 -12.90
CA PHE A 54 24.86 -18.84 -13.86
C PHE A 54 23.55 -19.62 -13.86
N VAL A 55 23.26 -20.29 -14.98
CA VAL A 55 22.19 -21.29 -15.04
C VAL A 55 22.74 -22.58 -14.45
N PRO A 56 22.16 -23.14 -13.38
CA PRO A 56 22.68 -24.36 -12.76
C PRO A 56 22.47 -25.57 -13.67
N GLU A 57 23.33 -26.58 -13.50
CA GLU A 57 23.25 -27.83 -14.25
C GLU A 57 21.89 -28.50 -14.05
N GLY A 58 21.31 -29.00 -15.15
CA GLY A 58 19.98 -29.62 -15.15
C GLY A 58 18.80 -28.64 -15.14
N SER A 59 19.03 -27.32 -15.07
CA SER A 59 17.99 -26.32 -15.27
C SER A 59 17.70 -26.09 -16.76
N SER A 60 16.49 -25.62 -17.07
CA SER A 60 16.15 -25.24 -18.46
C SER A 60 16.96 -24.03 -18.90
N ALA A 61 17.30 -24.00 -20.19
CA ALA A 61 18.16 -22.97 -20.74
C ALA A 61 17.50 -21.58 -20.69
N VAL A 62 18.26 -20.58 -20.23
CA VAL A 62 17.86 -19.17 -20.30
C VAL A 62 18.40 -18.59 -21.59
N THR A 63 17.58 -17.87 -22.35
CA THR A 63 17.98 -17.20 -23.60
C THR A 63 17.80 -15.69 -23.48
N THR A 64 18.12 -14.93 -24.53
CA THR A 64 17.90 -13.49 -24.55
C THR A 64 16.85 -13.07 -25.56
N ALA A 65 15.99 -12.12 -25.20
CA ALA A 65 15.03 -11.50 -26.11
C ALA A 65 14.90 -9.99 -25.81
N PRO A 66 14.40 -9.18 -26.76
CA PRO A 66 14.20 -7.75 -26.52
C PRO A 66 12.95 -7.48 -25.66
N LEU A 67 13.12 -6.69 -24.60
CA LEU A 67 12.07 -6.02 -23.83
C LEU A 67 12.12 -4.52 -24.14
N ASN A 68 11.11 -4.00 -24.83
CA ASN A 68 11.05 -2.59 -25.28
C ASN A 68 12.35 -2.14 -26.01
N GLY A 69 12.91 -3.00 -26.84
CA GLY A 69 14.13 -2.71 -27.62
C GLY A 69 15.44 -2.84 -26.83
N ARG A 70 15.42 -3.31 -25.58
CA ARG A 70 16.61 -3.61 -24.76
C ARG A 70 16.71 -5.10 -24.51
N ALA A 71 17.93 -5.63 -24.35
CA ALA A 71 18.09 -7.06 -24.05
C ALA A 71 17.45 -7.43 -22.70
N SER A 72 16.96 -8.66 -22.61
CA SER A 72 16.42 -9.27 -21.41
C SER A 72 16.70 -10.77 -21.39
N MET A 73 16.69 -11.37 -20.21
CA MET A 73 16.77 -12.83 -20.00
C MET A 73 15.38 -13.44 -20.05
N VAL A 74 15.19 -14.44 -20.91
CA VAL A 74 13.93 -15.19 -21.05
C VAL A 74 13.99 -16.44 -20.19
N LEU A 75 13.04 -16.54 -19.26
CA LEU A 75 12.79 -17.73 -18.46
C LEU A 75 11.46 -18.33 -18.91
N ASP A 76 11.47 -19.63 -19.17
CA ASP A 76 10.39 -20.38 -19.79
C ASP A 76 9.35 -20.94 -18.80
N GLY A 77 9.55 -20.72 -17.49
CA GLY A 77 8.76 -21.36 -16.44
C GLY A 77 9.32 -22.71 -15.98
N ALA A 78 10.54 -23.06 -16.38
CA ALA A 78 11.26 -24.25 -15.92
C ALA A 78 12.74 -23.97 -15.59
N GLY A 79 13.32 -22.91 -16.15
CA GLY A 79 14.69 -22.46 -15.88
C GLY A 79 14.78 -21.43 -14.75
N TYR A 80 15.99 -21.28 -14.19
CA TYR A 80 16.33 -20.20 -13.25
C TYR A 80 17.83 -19.89 -13.30
N ILE A 81 18.23 -18.79 -12.65
CA ILE A 81 19.62 -18.35 -12.55
C ILE A 81 20.01 -18.29 -11.07
N GLU A 82 21.13 -18.90 -10.70
CA GLU A 82 21.75 -18.72 -9.38
C GLU A 82 22.70 -17.52 -9.44
N ALA A 83 22.45 -16.51 -8.62
CA ALA A 83 23.30 -15.35 -8.49
C ALA A 83 24.16 -15.45 -7.22
N PRO A 84 25.28 -14.69 -7.11
CA PRO A 84 26.07 -14.65 -5.90
C PRO A 84 25.22 -14.26 -4.68
N SER A 85 25.47 -14.89 -3.53
CA SER A 85 24.78 -14.57 -2.27
C SER A 85 25.10 -13.14 -1.81
N LEU A 86 24.26 -12.22 -2.23
CA LEU A 86 24.45 -10.77 -2.11
C LEU A 86 23.26 -10.07 -1.47
N MET A 87 22.21 -10.82 -1.10
CA MET A 87 21.06 -10.22 -0.44
C MET A 87 21.44 -9.74 0.96
N PRO A 88 21.14 -8.49 1.35
CA PRO A 88 21.43 -7.99 2.69
C PRO A 88 20.65 -8.76 3.75
N VAL A 89 21.35 -9.18 4.81
CA VAL A 89 20.80 -9.90 5.97
C VAL A 89 20.86 -9.01 7.20
N GLY A 90 19.75 -8.94 7.93
CA GLY A 90 19.63 -8.11 9.13
C GLY A 90 19.90 -6.63 8.91
N LYS A 91 19.54 -6.13 7.73
CA LYS A 91 19.78 -4.76 7.26
C LYS A 91 18.63 -4.29 6.38
N ASP A 92 18.53 -2.98 6.28
CA ASP A 92 17.70 -2.32 5.28
C ASP A 92 18.17 -2.71 3.87
N TYR A 93 17.25 -2.74 2.92
CA TYR A 93 17.62 -3.01 1.53
C TYR A 93 16.63 -2.45 0.52
N THR A 94 17.09 -2.38 -0.73
CA THR A 94 16.24 -2.12 -1.89
C THR A 94 16.53 -3.13 -2.98
N VAL A 95 15.51 -3.79 -3.51
CA VAL A 95 15.58 -4.64 -4.70
C VAL A 95 14.74 -4.01 -5.79
N VAL A 96 15.29 -3.85 -6.99
CA VAL A 96 14.56 -3.35 -8.16
C VAL A 96 14.75 -4.30 -9.32
N VAL A 97 13.65 -4.61 -10.01
CA VAL A 97 13.64 -5.53 -11.15
C VAL A 97 12.86 -4.93 -12.30
N VAL A 98 13.45 -4.96 -13.49
CA VAL A 98 12.75 -4.68 -14.75
C VAL A 98 12.34 -6.00 -15.37
N LEU A 99 11.05 -6.22 -15.56
CA LEU A 99 10.50 -7.52 -15.96
C LEU A 99 9.27 -7.43 -16.86
N GLN A 100 8.92 -8.54 -17.48
CA GLN A 100 7.61 -8.77 -18.09
C GLN A 100 7.18 -10.21 -17.89
N VAL A 101 5.97 -10.42 -17.39
CA VAL A 101 5.44 -11.76 -17.08
C VAL A 101 4.64 -12.29 -18.26
N ASN A 102 4.87 -13.53 -18.67
CA ASN A 102 4.15 -14.17 -19.78
C ASN A 102 2.91 -14.96 -19.30
N ASN A 103 2.98 -15.56 -18.11
CA ASN A 103 1.87 -16.33 -17.54
C ASN A 103 1.62 -15.93 -16.09
N ILE A 104 0.74 -14.95 -15.88
CA ILE A 104 0.41 -14.41 -14.55
C ILE A 104 -0.23 -15.47 -13.62
N GLY A 105 -0.86 -16.51 -14.18
CA GLY A 105 -1.51 -17.57 -13.40
C GLY A 105 -0.55 -18.54 -12.69
N ALA A 106 0.75 -18.47 -12.97
CA ALA A 106 1.77 -19.26 -12.28
C ALA A 106 2.33 -18.54 -11.03
N THR A 107 3.00 -19.28 -10.14
CA THR A 107 3.59 -18.73 -8.91
C THR A 107 4.60 -17.59 -9.19
N ASN A 108 5.42 -17.72 -10.24
CA ASN A 108 6.35 -16.70 -10.74
C ASN A 108 7.26 -16.08 -9.67
N ASN A 109 8.29 -16.80 -9.25
CA ASN A 109 9.33 -16.24 -8.36
C ASN A 109 10.31 -15.36 -9.12
N ILE A 110 10.42 -14.08 -8.75
CA ILE A 110 11.17 -13.08 -9.50
C ILE A 110 12.63 -13.03 -9.03
N VAL A 111 12.86 -12.59 -7.78
CA VAL A 111 14.19 -12.53 -7.14
C VAL A 111 14.04 -13.07 -5.72
N SER A 112 14.18 -14.37 -5.52
CA SER A 112 13.93 -15.04 -4.24
C SER A 112 15.21 -15.68 -3.70
N GLY A 113 15.09 -16.49 -2.64
CA GLY A 113 16.18 -17.24 -2.02
C GLY A 113 15.70 -18.59 -1.50
N ASN A 114 16.28 -19.04 -0.38
CA ASN A 114 15.86 -20.24 0.34
C ASN A 114 14.65 -19.99 1.24
N ASP A 115 14.61 -18.89 1.97
CA ASP A 115 13.53 -18.57 2.92
C ASP A 115 12.91 -17.19 2.67
N ARG A 116 13.45 -16.45 1.69
CA ARG A 116 12.89 -15.20 1.21
C ARG A 116 12.26 -15.41 -0.16
N ALA A 117 11.06 -14.90 -0.38
CA ALA A 117 10.43 -14.93 -1.70
C ALA A 117 10.00 -13.52 -2.12
N PHE A 118 10.32 -13.17 -3.37
CA PHE A 118 9.74 -12.04 -4.08
C PHE A 118 9.06 -12.61 -5.34
N TRP A 119 7.73 -12.66 -5.36
CA TRP A 119 6.97 -13.42 -6.35
C TRP A 119 5.59 -12.82 -6.62
N LEU A 120 4.79 -13.45 -7.49
CA LEU A 120 3.45 -12.96 -7.86
C LEU A 120 2.29 -13.82 -7.33
N GLY A 121 2.56 -15.08 -7.01
CA GLY A 121 1.62 -15.97 -6.32
C GLY A 121 0.39 -16.32 -7.15
N GLY A 122 0.54 -16.47 -8.47
CA GLY A 122 -0.59 -16.75 -9.38
C GLY A 122 -1.49 -15.54 -9.63
N THR A 123 -1.01 -14.32 -9.34
CA THR A 123 -1.76 -13.06 -9.54
C THR A 123 -0.88 -12.02 -10.21
N ALA A 124 -1.43 -10.87 -10.59
CA ALA A 124 -0.62 -9.76 -11.10
C ALA A 124 0.13 -9.00 -10.00
N PHE A 125 -0.12 -9.29 -8.72
CA PHE A 125 0.29 -8.46 -7.60
C PHE A 125 1.58 -8.96 -6.96
N PRO A 126 2.68 -8.18 -7.02
CA PRO A 126 3.92 -8.51 -6.34
C PRO A 126 3.77 -8.75 -4.84
N ARG A 127 4.51 -9.73 -4.34
CA ARG A 127 4.54 -10.16 -2.94
C ARG A 127 5.96 -10.27 -2.45
N MET A 128 6.15 -10.01 -1.16
CA MET A 128 7.44 -10.19 -0.48
C MET A 128 7.26 -10.87 0.87
N LEU A 129 8.11 -11.86 1.17
CA LEU A 129 8.19 -12.48 2.50
C LEU A 129 9.63 -12.78 2.89
N HIS A 130 9.83 -13.01 4.19
CA HIS A 130 11.04 -13.55 4.78
C HIS A 130 10.73 -14.77 5.65
N ALA A 131 11.78 -15.54 6.00
CA ALA A 131 11.74 -16.67 6.93
C ALA A 131 10.70 -17.76 6.56
N GLY A 132 10.35 -17.90 5.29
CA GLY A 132 9.33 -18.84 4.80
C GLY A 132 7.93 -18.56 5.36
N ASN A 133 7.68 -17.37 5.93
CA ASN A 133 6.42 -17.07 6.60
C ASN A 133 5.37 -16.53 5.63
N PHE A 134 4.67 -17.42 4.94
CA PHE A 134 3.61 -17.07 4.00
C PHE A 134 2.37 -16.44 4.66
N SER A 135 2.22 -16.57 5.98
CA SER A 135 1.13 -15.93 6.73
C SER A 135 1.41 -14.45 6.99
N GLN A 136 2.68 -14.02 6.90
CA GLN A 136 3.09 -12.64 7.14
C GLN A 136 3.96 -12.14 5.97
N GLN A 137 3.28 -11.65 4.94
CA GLN A 137 3.87 -11.19 3.69
C GLN A 137 3.33 -9.79 3.35
N ALA A 138 4.13 -9.02 2.62
CA ALA A 138 3.67 -7.79 2.00
C ALA A 138 3.05 -8.10 0.64
N VAL A 139 1.91 -7.47 0.32
CA VAL A 139 1.17 -7.71 -0.93
C VAL A 139 0.83 -6.38 -1.58
N SER A 140 1.39 -6.16 -2.76
CA SER A 140 1.12 -4.94 -3.53
C SER A 140 -0.34 -4.86 -3.97
N ALA A 141 -1.01 -3.73 -3.71
CA ALA A 141 -2.30 -3.40 -4.30
C ALA A 141 -2.20 -3.00 -5.78
N VAL A 142 -0.98 -2.75 -6.28
CA VAL A 142 -0.70 -2.43 -7.69
C VAL A 142 -0.10 -3.66 -8.37
N GLY A 143 -0.73 -4.10 -9.46
CA GLY A 143 -0.28 -5.24 -10.24
C GLY A 143 0.71 -4.85 -11.34
N VAL A 144 1.55 -5.80 -11.76
CA VAL A 144 2.34 -5.68 -12.98
C VAL A 144 1.44 -5.76 -14.21
N ASN A 145 1.76 -4.98 -15.23
CA ASN A 145 1.06 -4.99 -16.51
C ASN A 145 2.07 -4.73 -17.63
N GLY A 146 2.23 -5.69 -18.54
CA GLY A 146 3.27 -5.63 -19.58
C GLY A 146 4.69 -5.52 -18.98
N ALA A 147 5.54 -4.74 -19.64
CA ALA A 147 6.85 -4.37 -19.10
C ALA A 147 6.68 -3.50 -17.84
N SER A 148 7.26 -3.94 -16.73
CA SER A 148 7.10 -3.30 -15.42
C SER A 148 8.41 -3.18 -14.69
N ILE A 149 8.55 -2.12 -13.90
CA ILE A 149 9.61 -1.93 -12.91
C ILE A 149 8.98 -2.20 -11.55
N VAL A 150 9.45 -3.24 -10.87
CA VAL A 150 8.98 -3.57 -9.51
C VAL A 150 10.09 -3.30 -8.53
N ARG A 151 9.77 -2.51 -7.50
CA ARG A 151 10.69 -2.16 -6.42
C ARG A 151 10.16 -2.68 -5.09
N VAL A 152 11.05 -3.29 -4.33
CA VAL A 152 10.88 -3.67 -2.93
C VAL A 152 11.88 -2.87 -2.11
N ARG A 153 11.41 -2.15 -1.09
CA ARG A 153 12.26 -1.57 -0.04
C ARG A 153 11.89 -2.21 1.28
N PHE A 154 12.86 -2.46 2.14
CA PHE A 154 12.64 -3.05 3.45
C PHE A 154 13.44 -2.29 4.50
N ASP A 155 12.74 -1.94 5.56
CA ASP A 155 13.26 -1.35 6.79
C ASP A 155 13.46 -2.47 7.81
N ASN A 156 14.69 -2.71 8.24
CA ASN A 156 14.97 -3.78 9.20
C ASN A 156 14.59 -3.40 10.64
N GLU A 157 14.61 -2.11 10.99
CA GLU A 157 14.25 -1.63 12.32
C GLU A 157 12.74 -1.71 12.54
N SER A 158 11.94 -1.23 11.58
CA SER A 158 10.48 -1.26 11.67
C SER A 158 9.86 -2.56 11.14
N GLY A 159 10.60 -3.35 10.37
CA GLY A 159 10.11 -4.59 9.74
C GLY A 159 9.13 -4.33 8.60
N ILE A 160 9.10 -3.12 8.03
CA ILE A 160 8.14 -2.75 7.00
C ILE A 160 8.73 -3.00 5.60
N ALA A 161 8.04 -3.78 4.79
CA ALA A 161 8.30 -3.93 3.37
C ALA A 161 7.37 -3.04 2.54
N ARG A 162 7.97 -2.24 1.65
CA ARG A 162 7.27 -1.33 0.73
C ARG A 162 7.44 -1.81 -0.69
N LEU A 163 6.33 -2.06 -1.37
CA LEU A 163 6.33 -2.48 -2.77
C LEU A 163 5.77 -1.37 -3.65
N ALA A 164 6.40 -1.16 -4.79
CA ALA A 164 5.93 -0.26 -5.82
C ALA A 164 6.07 -0.89 -7.21
N VAL A 165 5.11 -0.60 -8.09
CA VAL A 165 5.12 -1.00 -9.50
C VAL A 165 5.02 0.25 -10.36
N ASN A 166 5.98 0.47 -11.25
CA ASN A 166 6.04 1.64 -12.13
C ASN A 166 5.82 2.96 -11.37
N ASN A 167 6.50 3.12 -10.23
CA ASN A 167 6.38 4.20 -9.25
C ASN A 167 5.07 4.31 -8.45
N ALA A 168 4.00 3.58 -8.80
CA ALA A 168 2.80 3.52 -7.98
C ALA A 168 3.05 2.69 -6.71
N GLN A 169 2.83 3.28 -5.54
CA GLN A 169 2.98 2.59 -4.25
C GLN A 169 1.86 1.56 -4.09
N GLY A 170 2.24 0.33 -3.78
CA GLY A 170 1.31 -0.79 -3.68
C GLY A 170 1.20 -1.40 -2.28
N ALA A 171 2.26 -1.37 -1.47
CA ALA A 171 2.24 -1.96 -0.13
C ALA A 171 3.14 -1.19 0.85
N ALA A 172 2.82 -1.30 2.14
CA ALA A 172 3.65 -0.92 3.26
C ALA A 172 3.28 -1.82 4.46
N ASP A 173 3.72 -3.08 4.40
CA ASP A 173 3.23 -4.13 5.31
C ASP A 173 4.36 -4.69 6.18
N PRO A 174 4.06 -5.11 7.43
CA PRO A 174 5.04 -5.71 8.31
C PRO A 174 5.39 -7.14 7.90
N ILE A 175 6.68 -7.42 7.71
CA ILE A 175 7.21 -8.77 7.48
C ILE A 175 8.39 -9.06 8.43
N PRO A 176 8.74 -10.34 8.67
CA PRO A 176 9.89 -10.68 9.51
C PRO A 176 11.22 -10.12 8.98
N GLN A 177 12.27 -10.17 9.79
CA GLN A 177 13.63 -9.84 9.37
C GLN A 177 14.13 -10.80 8.27
N ASN A 178 14.93 -10.28 7.33
CA ASN A 178 15.63 -11.13 6.38
C ASN A 178 16.89 -11.76 7.00
N ILE A 179 16.98 -13.09 6.94
CA ILE A 179 18.17 -13.87 7.32
C ILE A 179 18.78 -14.65 6.14
N ASP A 180 18.22 -14.47 4.94
CA ASP A 180 18.60 -15.21 3.75
C ASP A 180 19.39 -14.32 2.77
N SER A 181 20.67 -14.67 2.57
CA SER A 181 21.58 -13.97 1.66
C SER A 181 21.51 -14.46 0.21
N VAL A 182 20.83 -15.59 -0.03
CA VAL A 182 20.82 -16.26 -1.34
C VAL A 182 19.92 -15.52 -2.33
N ILE A 183 20.36 -15.54 -3.59
CA ILE A 183 19.63 -14.96 -4.70
C ILE A 183 19.45 -15.99 -5.81
N PHE A 184 18.19 -16.33 -6.06
CA PHE A 184 17.72 -17.01 -7.25
C PHE A 184 16.91 -16.02 -8.09
N LEU A 185 17.28 -15.86 -9.36
CA LEU A 185 16.44 -15.16 -10.33
C LEU A 185 15.55 -16.20 -10.99
N GLY A 186 14.24 -16.06 -10.86
CA GLY A 186 13.31 -16.98 -11.50
C GLY A 186 12.87 -18.19 -10.68
N ALA A 187 13.26 -18.33 -9.41
CA ALA A 187 12.90 -19.49 -8.58
C ALA A 187 12.91 -19.15 -7.09
N TYR A 188 12.16 -19.89 -6.27
CA TYR A 188 12.28 -19.93 -4.81
C TYR A 188 12.60 -21.37 -4.40
N GLN A 189 13.61 -21.55 -3.55
CA GLN A 189 14.11 -22.89 -3.19
C GLN A 189 14.34 -23.79 -4.42
N ARG A 190 14.84 -23.20 -5.54
CA ARG A 190 15.06 -23.89 -6.83
C ARG A 190 13.80 -24.47 -7.48
N GLY A 191 12.62 -23.95 -7.15
CA GLY A 191 11.34 -24.32 -7.76
C GLY A 191 10.40 -23.13 -7.95
N ASN A 192 9.15 -23.43 -8.35
CA ASN A 192 8.08 -22.43 -8.56
C ASN A 192 8.51 -21.32 -9.54
N PHE A 193 8.89 -21.75 -10.73
CA PHE A 193 9.66 -20.93 -11.66
C PHE A 193 8.92 -19.73 -12.24
N TYR A 194 9.70 -18.76 -12.70
CA TYR A 194 9.25 -17.60 -13.44
C TYR A 194 9.09 -17.89 -14.92
N SER A 195 7.97 -17.43 -15.49
CA SER A 195 7.73 -17.45 -16.92
C SER A 195 7.61 -16.02 -17.44
N GLY A 196 8.66 -15.54 -18.12
CA GLY A 196 8.74 -14.15 -18.55
C GLY A 196 10.15 -13.69 -18.91
N GLN A 197 10.33 -12.37 -18.89
CA GLN A 197 11.57 -11.68 -19.20
C GLN A 197 12.07 -10.90 -17.97
N ILE A 198 13.38 -10.95 -17.69
CA ILE A 198 14.06 -10.10 -16.69
C ILE A 198 15.18 -9.34 -17.38
N ALA A 199 15.08 -8.00 -17.43
CA ALA A 199 16.03 -7.17 -18.15
C ALA A 199 17.12 -6.56 -17.28
N GLU A 200 16.78 -6.21 -16.03
CA GLU A 200 17.72 -5.60 -15.09
C GLU A 200 17.34 -5.95 -13.65
N VAL A 201 18.34 -6.23 -12.81
CA VAL A 201 18.18 -6.49 -11.38
C VAL A 201 19.21 -5.66 -10.62
N LEU A 202 18.73 -4.87 -9.65
CA LEU A 202 19.56 -4.09 -8.74
C LEU A 202 19.25 -4.48 -7.29
N VAL A 203 20.29 -4.61 -6.46
CA VAL A 203 20.18 -4.87 -5.02
C VAL A 203 21.09 -3.91 -4.26
N TYR A 204 20.51 -3.18 -3.31
CA TYR A 204 21.19 -2.24 -2.42
C TYR A 204 21.12 -2.72 -0.97
N ASP A 205 22.16 -2.47 -0.17
CA ASP A 205 22.19 -2.72 1.29
C ASP A 205 21.68 -1.57 2.15
N ARG A 206 20.74 -0.80 1.59
CA ARG A 206 20.00 0.28 2.24
C ARG A 206 18.65 0.50 1.57
N GLU A 207 17.76 1.24 2.22
CA GLU A 207 16.65 1.87 1.51
C GLU A 207 17.17 3.00 0.60
N VAL A 208 16.82 2.94 -0.69
CA VAL A 208 17.08 4.01 -1.66
C VAL A 208 15.91 4.99 -1.60
N GLU A 209 16.21 6.25 -1.32
CA GLU A 209 15.21 7.30 -1.08
C GLU A 209 15.63 8.64 -1.70
N GLY A 210 14.73 9.62 -1.65
CA GLY A 210 15.01 11.00 -2.05
C GLY A 210 15.56 11.13 -3.48
N ALA A 211 16.64 11.90 -3.63
CA ALA A 211 17.26 12.17 -4.92
C ALA A 211 17.82 10.91 -5.60
N ASP A 212 18.35 9.96 -4.82
CA ASP A 212 18.86 8.70 -5.37
C ASP A 212 17.73 7.86 -5.96
N LEU A 213 16.59 7.81 -5.28
CA LEU A 213 15.41 7.09 -5.77
C LEU A 213 14.89 7.69 -7.06
N LEU A 214 14.79 9.03 -7.12
CA LEU A 214 14.38 9.74 -8.32
C LEU A 214 15.33 9.49 -9.49
N ALA A 215 16.65 9.50 -9.25
CA ALA A 215 17.65 9.23 -10.27
C ALA A 215 17.56 7.79 -10.80
N LEU A 216 17.42 6.81 -9.91
CA LEU A 216 17.22 5.40 -10.25
C LEU A 216 15.96 5.19 -11.09
N ASP A 217 14.83 5.76 -10.68
CA ASP A 217 13.57 5.64 -11.40
C ASP A 217 13.64 6.30 -12.77
N THR A 218 14.21 7.51 -12.84
CA THR A 218 14.40 8.22 -14.10
C THR A 218 15.22 7.39 -15.07
N TYR A 219 16.33 6.79 -14.60
CA TYR A 219 17.17 5.91 -15.40
C TYR A 219 16.38 4.70 -15.94
N LEU A 220 15.70 3.95 -15.07
CA LEU A 220 15.01 2.71 -15.47
C LEU A 220 13.83 2.99 -16.41
N HIS A 221 12.99 3.96 -16.07
CA HIS A 221 11.83 4.33 -16.89
C HIS A 221 12.26 4.84 -18.28
N THR A 222 13.30 5.69 -18.34
CA THR A 222 13.84 6.19 -19.61
C THR A 222 14.48 5.06 -20.42
N ARG A 223 15.29 4.21 -19.79
CA ARG A 223 16.04 3.15 -20.49
C ARG A 223 15.13 2.14 -21.17
N TYR A 224 14.06 1.75 -20.49
CA TYR A 224 13.13 0.70 -20.91
C TYR A 224 11.83 1.23 -21.50
N ALA A 225 11.68 2.55 -21.63
CA ALA A 225 10.46 3.20 -22.13
C ALA A 225 9.19 2.69 -21.40
N ILE A 226 9.30 2.50 -20.09
CA ILE A 226 8.18 2.08 -19.24
C ILE A 226 7.56 3.36 -18.67
N GLU A 227 6.24 3.48 -18.76
CA GLU A 227 5.53 4.65 -18.23
C GLU A 227 5.73 4.75 -16.72
N ARG A 228 6.06 5.96 -16.26
CA ARG A 228 6.25 6.26 -14.86
C ARG A 228 4.99 6.86 -14.30
N THR A 229 4.43 6.24 -13.26
CA THR A 229 3.40 6.91 -12.46
C THR A 229 4.07 8.12 -11.79
N PRO A 230 3.56 9.35 -11.99
CA PRO A 230 4.11 10.53 -11.33
C PRO A 230 4.13 10.32 -9.83
N ASP A 231 5.18 10.77 -9.16
CA ASP A 231 5.20 10.74 -7.70
C ASP A 231 4.07 11.66 -7.20
N PRO A 232 3.43 11.35 -6.05
CA PRO A 232 2.54 12.30 -5.42
C PRO A 232 3.30 13.61 -5.22
N LEU A 233 2.62 14.73 -5.50
CA LEU A 233 3.20 16.04 -5.24
C LEU A 233 3.65 16.08 -3.76
N PRO A 234 4.85 16.62 -3.46
CA PRO A 234 5.27 16.79 -2.08
C PRO A 234 4.18 17.50 -1.27
N PRO A 235 3.93 17.06 -0.02
CA PRO A 235 2.90 17.67 0.80
C PRO A 235 3.16 19.18 0.91
N THR A 236 2.10 19.95 0.72
CA THR A 236 2.17 21.41 0.80
C THR A 236 2.33 21.85 2.26
N ILE A 237 1.67 21.10 3.16
CA ILE A 237 1.68 21.26 4.62
C ILE A 237 1.81 19.86 5.24
N VAL A 238 2.61 19.73 6.30
CA VAL A 238 2.71 18.53 7.13
C VAL A 238 1.99 18.81 8.44
N PHE A 239 1.03 17.96 8.82
CA PHE A 239 0.28 18.13 10.06
C PHE A 239 0.91 17.31 11.19
N ASP A 240 1.21 17.98 12.30
CA ASP A 240 1.71 17.35 13.53
C ASP A 240 0.55 16.85 14.40
N ALA A 241 -0.60 17.55 14.34
CA ALA A 241 -1.82 17.16 15.02
C ALA A 241 -3.03 17.70 14.24
N VAL A 242 -4.01 16.85 13.99
CA VAL A 242 -5.30 17.28 13.43
C VAL A 242 -6.38 16.28 13.88
N PRO A 243 -7.55 16.73 14.39
CA PRO A 243 -8.62 15.81 14.76
C PRO A 243 -9.07 15.01 13.56
N GLN A 244 -9.31 13.72 13.71
CA GLN A 244 -9.73 12.86 12.61
C GLN A 244 -11.21 13.05 12.27
N ASN A 245 -11.58 12.73 11.03
CA ASN A 245 -12.98 12.68 10.62
C ASN A 245 -13.75 11.66 11.48
N MET A 246 -14.98 12.00 11.90
CA MET A 246 -15.83 11.16 12.77
C MET A 246 -15.21 10.85 14.15
N MET A 247 -14.26 11.65 14.62
CA MET A 247 -13.62 11.44 15.92
C MET A 247 -14.63 11.62 17.08
N LEU A 248 -14.62 10.67 18.02
CA LEU A 248 -15.28 10.82 19.32
C LEU A 248 -14.24 11.30 20.34
N ALA A 249 -14.34 12.55 20.77
CA ALA A 249 -13.46 13.15 21.78
C ALA A 249 -14.16 13.15 23.15
N ARG A 250 -13.39 13.18 24.25
CA ARG A 250 -14.03 13.33 25.57
C ARG A 250 -14.51 14.76 25.73
N CYS A 251 -15.63 14.93 26.41
CA CYS A 251 -16.15 16.24 26.77
C CYS A 251 -15.11 17.00 27.61
N GLY A 252 -14.78 18.22 27.21
CA GLY A 252 -13.77 19.07 27.84
C GLY A 252 -12.34 18.89 27.29
N ASP A 253 -12.10 17.94 26.39
CA ASP A 253 -10.78 17.77 25.78
C ASP A 253 -10.41 19.00 24.95
N SER A 254 -9.13 19.40 25.03
CA SER A 254 -8.54 20.38 24.12
C SER A 254 -7.95 19.67 22.91
N LEU A 255 -8.49 19.98 21.74
CA LEU A 255 -8.00 19.48 20.47
C LEU A 255 -7.20 20.56 19.74
N PHE A 256 -6.32 20.13 18.84
CA PHE A 256 -5.42 21.03 18.13
C PHE A 256 -5.33 20.68 16.66
N VAL A 257 -5.28 21.72 15.83
CA VAL A 257 -4.79 21.68 14.46
C VAL A 257 -3.41 22.32 14.48
N ALA A 258 -2.39 21.52 14.26
CA ALA A 258 -1.00 21.95 14.24
C ALA A 258 -0.29 21.37 13.02
N GLY A 259 0.60 22.16 12.43
CA GLY A 259 1.40 21.70 11.32
C GLY A 259 2.51 22.66 10.94
N ARG A 260 3.28 22.24 9.95
CA ARG A 260 4.42 22.93 9.38
C ARG A 260 4.27 23.09 7.87
N VAL A 261 4.60 24.27 7.36
CA VAL A 261 4.67 24.54 5.92
C VAL A 261 5.85 23.79 5.31
N ALA A 262 5.59 22.96 4.31
CA ALA A 262 6.62 22.15 3.67
C ALA A 262 6.97 22.61 2.24
N ALA A 263 6.19 23.54 1.67
CA ALA A 263 6.44 24.08 0.34
C ALA A 263 6.54 25.61 0.34
N ALA A 264 7.55 26.15 -0.35
CA ALA A 264 7.82 27.61 -0.39
C ALA A 264 6.69 28.45 -1.00
N ARG A 265 5.81 27.80 -1.77
CA ARG A 265 4.63 28.42 -2.39
C ARG A 265 3.52 28.73 -1.39
N VAL A 266 3.48 28.08 -0.23
CA VAL A 266 2.45 28.34 0.77
C VAL A 266 2.76 29.65 1.47
N LYS A 267 1.94 30.66 1.19
CA LYS A 267 2.03 31.96 1.88
C LYS A 267 0.92 32.17 2.90
N ASN A 268 -0.20 31.47 2.73
CA ASN A 268 -1.35 31.59 3.60
C ASN A 268 -1.86 30.21 4.03
N VAL A 269 -2.19 30.08 5.31
CA VAL A 269 -2.94 28.97 5.89
C VAL A 269 -4.07 29.54 6.73
N ALA A 270 -5.29 29.10 6.50
CA ALA A 270 -6.43 29.43 7.34
C ALA A 270 -7.05 28.15 7.93
N VAL A 271 -7.29 28.18 9.24
CA VAL A 271 -7.96 27.12 9.99
C VAL A 271 -9.29 27.65 10.47
N THR A 272 -10.36 26.96 10.12
CA THR A 272 -11.71 27.21 10.61
C THR A 272 -12.20 25.97 11.35
N ILE A 273 -12.70 26.17 12.57
CA ILE A 273 -13.48 25.19 13.31
C ILE A 273 -14.89 25.75 13.43
N ASP A 274 -15.87 25.02 12.92
CA ASP A 274 -17.29 25.34 13.12
C ASP A 274 -17.96 24.30 14.02
N THR A 275 -18.98 24.75 14.76
CA THR A 275 -19.91 23.88 15.49
C THR A 275 -21.31 24.07 14.94
N ASN A 276 -21.95 22.99 14.49
CA ASN A 276 -23.31 23.03 13.95
C ASN A 276 -23.51 24.11 12.85
N GLY A 277 -22.49 24.36 12.03
CA GLY A 277 -22.52 25.37 10.97
C GLY A 277 -22.25 26.81 11.41
N VAL A 278 -21.74 27.03 12.62
CA VAL A 278 -21.31 28.33 13.14
C VAL A 278 -19.82 28.28 13.46
N ASP A 279 -19.03 29.15 12.83
CA ASP A 279 -17.60 29.27 13.08
C ASP A 279 -17.35 29.64 14.55
N VAL A 280 -16.69 28.75 15.30
CA VAL A 280 -16.30 28.98 16.70
C VAL A 280 -14.84 29.40 16.83
N VAL A 281 -14.01 29.00 15.86
CA VAL A 281 -12.61 29.45 15.77
C VAL A 281 -12.30 29.68 14.30
N SER A 282 -11.75 30.85 13.97
CA SER A 282 -11.19 31.11 12.65
C SER A 282 -9.87 31.84 12.82
N GLN A 283 -8.78 31.27 12.31
CA GLN A 283 -7.45 31.83 12.41
C GLN A 283 -6.70 31.68 11.09
N SER A 284 -6.12 32.78 10.61
CA SER A 284 -5.32 32.82 9.39
C SER A 284 -3.87 33.21 9.68
N PHE A 285 -2.95 32.62 8.93
CA PHE A 285 -1.51 32.79 9.04
C PHE A 285 -0.98 33.21 7.67
N PHE A 286 -0.32 34.36 7.58
CA PHE A 286 0.13 34.96 6.32
C PHE A 286 1.66 35.05 6.24
N ASP A 287 2.16 35.32 5.03
CA ASP A 287 3.58 35.48 4.72
C ASP A 287 4.47 34.32 5.20
N LEU A 288 3.93 33.11 5.16
CA LEU A 288 4.62 31.94 5.68
C LEU A 288 5.86 31.58 4.85
N ALA A 289 6.89 31.13 5.57
CA ALA A 289 8.10 30.55 5.01
C ALA A 289 8.05 29.02 5.11
N VAL A 290 8.92 28.34 4.36
CA VAL A 290 9.18 26.90 4.59
C VAL A 290 9.60 26.70 6.04
N ASP A 291 9.11 25.63 6.64
CA ASP A 291 9.27 25.27 8.05
C ASP A 291 8.56 26.16 9.07
N ALA A 292 7.82 27.18 8.63
CA ALA A 292 6.93 27.93 9.51
C ALA A 292 5.85 27.00 10.09
N THR A 293 5.61 27.10 11.39
CA THR A 293 4.61 26.30 12.10
C THR A 293 3.37 27.11 12.42
N PHE A 294 2.23 26.43 12.50
CA PHE A 294 0.98 27.01 12.96
C PHE A 294 0.30 26.06 13.94
N ARG A 295 -0.48 26.62 14.87
CA ARG A 295 -1.22 25.86 15.86
C ARG A 295 -2.49 26.59 16.27
N VAL A 296 -3.62 25.92 16.15
CA VAL A 296 -4.94 26.41 16.51
C VAL A 296 -5.59 25.39 17.43
N GLY A 297 -6.07 25.83 18.59
CA GLY A 297 -6.71 24.96 19.58
C GLY A 297 -8.18 25.29 19.76
N PHE A 298 -8.97 24.27 20.09
CA PHE A 298 -10.36 24.45 20.51
C PHE A 298 -10.71 23.41 21.58
N VAL A 299 -11.71 23.73 22.40
CA VAL A 299 -12.22 22.83 23.44
C VAL A 299 -13.48 22.15 22.93
N VAL A 300 -13.57 20.83 23.12
CA VAL A 300 -14.78 20.07 22.79
C VAL A 300 -15.77 20.22 23.94
N GLU A 301 -16.71 21.14 23.80
CA GLU A 301 -17.74 21.39 24.83
C GLU A 301 -18.66 20.19 25.03
N SER A 302 -19.16 20.05 26.25
CA SER A 302 -20.21 19.07 26.58
C SER A 302 -21.52 19.49 25.91
N GLY A 303 -22.17 18.58 25.18
CA GLY A 303 -23.46 18.84 24.55
C GLY A 303 -23.58 18.22 23.16
N ALA A 304 -24.69 18.47 22.49
CA ALA A 304 -24.91 17.99 21.11
C ALA A 304 -24.24 18.94 20.10
N HIS A 305 -22.90 18.89 20.07
CA HIS A 305 -22.07 19.67 19.15
C HIS A 305 -21.45 18.77 18.09
N LEU A 306 -21.61 19.16 16.82
CA LEU A 306 -20.85 18.59 15.71
C LEU A 306 -19.81 19.61 15.28
N TYR A 307 -18.55 19.31 15.58
CA TYR A 307 -17.41 20.11 15.15
C TYR A 307 -16.96 19.66 13.76
N ASN A 308 -16.72 20.63 12.88
CA ASN A 308 -15.96 20.40 11.66
C ASN A 308 -14.71 21.26 11.67
N VAL A 309 -13.62 20.68 11.19
CA VAL A 309 -12.30 21.29 11.08
C VAL A 309 -11.94 21.38 9.61
N VAL A 310 -11.81 22.61 9.13
CA VAL A 310 -11.42 22.92 7.76
C VAL A 310 -10.09 23.66 7.80
N VAL A 311 -9.12 23.19 7.01
CA VAL A 311 -7.87 23.91 6.76
C VAL A 311 -7.79 24.22 5.28
N THR A 312 -7.57 25.50 4.98
CA THR A 312 -7.32 25.97 3.62
C THR A 312 -5.93 26.58 3.51
N ALA A 313 -5.31 26.46 2.34
CA ALA A 313 -3.96 26.97 2.12
C ALA A 313 -3.72 27.36 0.66
N ASP A 314 -2.78 28.27 0.42
CA ASP A 314 -2.28 28.53 -0.92
C ASP A 314 -1.45 27.33 -1.41
N THR A 315 -1.95 26.62 -2.43
CA THR A 315 -1.21 25.50 -3.04
C THR A 315 -0.69 25.79 -4.45
N GLY A 316 -0.77 27.05 -4.90
CA GLY A 316 -0.35 27.50 -6.24
C GLY A 316 -1.50 27.94 -7.16
N GLY A 317 -2.72 28.06 -6.62
CA GLY A 317 -3.90 28.62 -7.30
C GLY A 317 -4.13 30.10 -6.96
N VAL A 318 -5.14 30.71 -7.59
CA VAL A 318 -5.60 32.08 -7.26
C VAL A 318 -6.48 32.13 -6.01
N GLU A 319 -6.98 30.98 -5.55
CA GLU A 319 -7.80 30.83 -4.34
C GLU A 319 -7.13 29.85 -3.37
N LEU A 320 -7.53 29.90 -2.09
CA LEU A 320 -7.06 28.93 -1.09
C LEU A 320 -7.72 27.58 -1.34
N ASP A 321 -6.92 26.52 -1.45
CA ASP A 321 -7.41 25.16 -1.59
C ASP A 321 -7.71 24.56 -0.22
N THR A 322 -8.76 23.74 -0.14
CA THR A 322 -9.05 22.96 1.08
C THR A 322 -8.09 21.77 1.17
N VAL A 323 -7.24 21.76 2.19
CA VAL A 323 -6.24 20.70 2.45
C VAL A 323 -6.69 19.73 3.55
N ILE A 324 -7.59 20.16 4.45
CA ILE A 324 -8.26 19.30 5.43
C ILE A 324 -9.74 19.67 5.48
N ASN A 325 -10.60 18.66 5.59
CA ASN A 325 -12.04 18.81 5.80
C ASN A 325 -12.54 17.62 6.64
N ASN A 326 -12.25 17.67 7.94
CA ASN A 326 -12.64 16.63 8.88
C ASN A 326 -13.95 17.05 9.56
N ARG A 327 -14.93 16.17 9.58
CA ARG A 327 -16.30 16.49 9.98
C ARG A 327 -16.78 15.58 11.10
N ASN A 328 -17.92 15.96 11.68
CA ASN A 328 -18.65 15.14 12.65
C ASN A 328 -17.80 14.71 13.86
N ILE A 329 -16.90 15.60 14.29
CA ILE A 329 -16.19 15.41 15.55
C ILE A 329 -17.18 15.76 16.66
N THR A 330 -17.42 14.84 17.58
CA THR A 330 -18.41 15.03 18.65
C THR A 330 -17.83 14.68 20.00
N CYS A 331 -18.41 15.29 21.03
CA CYS A 331 -18.15 14.88 22.41
C CYS A 331 -18.90 13.56 22.70
N GLY A 332 -18.29 12.67 23.49
CA GLY A 332 -18.97 11.52 24.07
C GLY A 332 -18.04 10.48 24.68
N GLU A 333 -18.64 9.43 25.24
CA GLU A 333 -17.93 8.31 25.85
C GLU A 333 -18.19 7.01 25.09
N VAL A 334 -17.16 6.17 24.99
CA VAL A 334 -17.30 4.82 24.44
C VAL A 334 -17.72 3.89 25.57
N ILE A 335 -18.94 3.37 25.49
CA ILE A 335 -19.39 2.30 26.37
C ILE A 335 -19.12 0.98 25.65
N ALA A 336 -18.11 0.24 26.11
CA ALA A 336 -17.88 -1.13 25.64
C ALA A 336 -18.94 -2.06 26.26
N ILE A 337 -19.85 -2.56 25.45
CA ILE A 337 -20.83 -3.58 25.88
C ILE A 337 -20.22 -4.95 25.59
N THR A 338 -19.78 -5.65 26.63
CA THR A 338 -19.33 -7.04 26.51
C THR A 338 -20.48 -8.00 26.82
N GLY A 339 -20.99 -8.69 25.81
CA GLY A 339 -22.02 -9.72 25.94
C GLY A 339 -22.34 -10.39 24.59
N PRO A 340 -22.90 -11.62 24.57
CA PRO A 340 -23.12 -12.40 23.34
C PRO A 340 -24.27 -11.90 22.44
N SER A 341 -24.73 -10.65 22.57
CA SER A 341 -25.84 -10.14 21.73
C SER A 341 -25.76 -8.63 21.54
N ASN A 342 -25.48 -8.24 20.29
CA ASN A 342 -25.59 -6.85 19.83
C ASN A 342 -27.06 -6.58 19.52
N SER A 343 -27.84 -6.21 20.54
CA SER A 343 -29.19 -5.70 20.37
C SER A 343 -29.34 -4.48 21.26
N ILE A 344 -29.22 -3.29 20.68
CA ILE A 344 -29.64 -2.04 21.34
C ILE A 344 -31.16 -2.06 21.35
N PHE A 345 -31.74 -2.46 22.47
CA PHE A 345 -33.08 -2.03 22.83
C PHE A 345 -32.89 -0.73 23.61
N GLY A 346 -33.44 0.37 23.09
CA GLY A 346 -33.45 1.63 23.82
C GLY A 346 -34.11 1.42 25.18
N ALA A 347 -33.33 1.46 26.25
CA ALA A 347 -33.86 1.47 27.59
C ALA A 347 -34.67 2.76 27.76
N ALA A 348 -35.98 2.61 27.99
CA ALA A 348 -36.82 3.71 28.41
C ALA A 348 -36.30 4.22 29.77
N GLY A 349 -35.45 5.25 29.75
CA GLY A 349 -34.84 5.77 30.97
C GLY A 349 -33.69 6.76 30.80
N ILE A 350 -33.11 6.94 29.61
CA ILE A 350 -32.12 8.02 29.41
C ILE A 350 -32.87 9.32 29.08
N ALA A 351 -33.32 10.00 30.14
CA ALA A 351 -33.69 11.41 30.11
C ALA A 351 -32.64 12.21 30.92
N PRO A 352 -32.29 13.44 30.50
CA PRO A 352 -31.25 14.24 31.14
C PRO A 352 -31.65 14.65 32.56
N HIS A 353 -30.66 14.68 33.45
CA HIS A 353 -30.70 15.04 34.87
C HIS A 353 -31.83 15.97 35.33
N HIS A 354 -32.60 15.57 36.35
CA HIS A 354 -33.05 16.44 37.45
C HIS A 354 -33.43 15.64 38.73
N SER A 355 -32.75 15.99 39.84
CA SER A 355 -32.99 15.77 41.29
C SER A 355 -33.72 14.53 41.88
N LEU A 356 -32.94 13.74 42.66
CA LEU A 356 -33.14 13.11 43.99
C LEU A 356 -34.52 12.59 44.46
N VAL A 357 -34.62 11.27 44.76
CA VAL A 357 -35.20 10.62 45.98
C VAL A 357 -34.66 9.16 46.08
N PRO A 358 -34.32 8.59 47.26
CA PRO A 358 -33.81 7.23 47.39
C PRO A 358 -34.93 6.19 47.58
N MET A 359 -34.81 4.99 46.99
CA MET A 359 -35.62 3.84 47.40
C MET A 359 -34.89 2.50 47.20
N ALA A 360 -35.24 1.56 48.07
CA ALA A 360 -34.44 0.46 48.58
C ALA A 360 -34.20 -0.70 47.59
N ALA A 361 -33.03 -1.33 47.74
CA ALA A 361 -32.69 -2.59 47.10
C ALA A 361 -33.30 -3.78 47.87
N THR A 362 -34.02 -4.66 47.17
CA THR A 362 -34.29 -6.02 47.63
C THR A 362 -33.69 -7.01 46.66
N SER A 363 -32.79 -7.85 47.18
CA SER A 363 -32.16 -8.95 46.45
C SER A 363 -33.11 -10.14 46.35
N HIS A 364 -33.18 -10.81 45.20
CA HIS A 364 -33.52 -12.23 45.18
C HIS A 364 -32.55 -13.03 44.29
N ARG A 365 -32.02 -14.08 44.91
CA ARG A 365 -31.13 -15.10 44.34
C ARG A 365 -31.88 -16.07 43.41
N SER A 366 -31.07 -16.60 42.51
CA SER A 366 -31.18 -17.70 41.54
C SER A 366 -31.80 -19.03 41.99
N GLU A 367 -32.48 -19.71 41.07
CA GLU A 367 -32.51 -21.18 40.94
C GLU A 367 -32.40 -21.65 39.47
N PRO A 368 -31.76 -22.81 39.17
CA PRO A 368 -31.51 -23.32 37.81
C PRO A 368 -32.45 -24.48 37.41
N ILE A 369 -32.69 -24.66 36.10
CA ILE A 369 -33.40 -25.85 35.55
C ILE A 369 -32.46 -26.67 34.66
N HIS A 370 -32.35 -27.97 34.98
CA HIS A 370 -31.64 -29.02 34.27
C HIS A 370 -32.54 -29.77 33.26
N TYR A 371 -31.89 -30.32 32.22
CA TYR A 371 -32.42 -31.14 31.11
C TYR A 371 -32.68 -32.62 31.47
N THR A 372 -33.61 -33.28 30.75
CA THR A 372 -33.65 -34.75 30.60
C THR A 372 -34.12 -35.19 29.19
N ARG A 373 -33.61 -36.35 28.71
CA ARG A 373 -33.78 -36.98 27.37
C ARG A 373 -34.58 -38.31 27.44
N GLN A 374 -34.96 -38.81 26.24
CA GLN A 374 -35.33 -40.19 25.78
C GLN A 374 -36.84 -40.47 25.57
N ALA A 375 -37.35 -41.24 24.58
CA ALA A 375 -36.82 -41.99 23.42
C ALA A 375 -37.97 -42.43 22.43
N LEU A 376 -37.61 -42.62 21.14
CA LEU A 376 -38.10 -43.50 20.03
C LEU A 376 -39.50 -44.18 19.99
N GLN A 377 -40.22 -44.10 18.83
CA GLN A 377 -40.51 -45.25 17.92
C GLN A 377 -41.25 -44.87 16.59
N LYS A 378 -41.16 -45.77 15.60
CA LYS A 378 -41.43 -45.66 14.13
C LYS A 378 -42.90 -45.91 13.67
N ALA A 379 -43.20 -45.43 12.45
CA ALA A 379 -44.44 -45.44 11.63
C ALA A 379 -44.93 -46.82 11.11
N PRO A 380 -46.10 -46.94 10.40
CA PRO A 380 -46.14 -46.72 8.92
C PRO A 380 -47.49 -46.29 8.23
N VAL A 381 -47.34 -45.62 7.05
CA VAL A 381 -48.01 -45.83 5.71
C VAL A 381 -49.45 -45.34 5.37
N ALA A 382 -49.55 -44.88 4.10
CA ALA A 382 -50.70 -44.71 3.16
C ALA A 382 -51.54 -43.42 3.27
N GLU A 383 -52.06 -42.77 2.23
CA GLU A 383 -51.95 -42.74 0.76
C GLU A 383 -52.81 -41.54 0.28
N GLN A 384 -52.61 -41.08 -0.96
CA GLN A 384 -53.61 -40.40 -1.83
C GLN A 384 -53.98 -38.90 -1.69
N MET A 385 -53.52 -38.18 -2.72
CA MET A 385 -54.32 -37.46 -3.73
C MET A 385 -55.00 -36.08 -3.47
N LEU A 386 -54.71 -35.21 -4.45
CA LEU A 386 -55.56 -34.20 -5.13
C LEU A 386 -55.62 -32.75 -4.62
N ALA A 387 -54.99 -31.90 -5.46
CA ALA A 387 -55.56 -30.76 -6.18
C ALA A 387 -55.94 -29.46 -5.45
N GLY A 388 -55.42 -28.35 -6.00
CA GLY A 388 -56.16 -27.11 -6.20
C GLY A 388 -55.75 -25.93 -5.31
N GLY A 389 -55.36 -24.80 -5.93
CA GLY A 389 -55.31 -23.52 -5.25
C GLY A 389 -54.37 -22.48 -5.87
N ASP A 390 -54.92 -21.69 -6.79
CA ASP A 390 -54.31 -20.50 -7.40
C ASP A 390 -53.70 -19.50 -6.41
N CYS A 391 -52.61 -18.86 -6.80
CA CYS A 391 -52.21 -17.54 -6.30
C CYS A 391 -51.58 -16.70 -7.42
N THR A 392 -52.39 -15.83 -8.00
CA THR A 392 -51.97 -14.71 -8.84
C THR A 392 -51.32 -13.60 -8.00
N CYS A 393 -50.15 -13.10 -8.41
CA CYS A 393 -49.64 -11.79 -7.98
C CYS A 393 -49.12 -11.00 -9.19
N ARG A 394 -49.83 -9.90 -9.49
CA ARG A 394 -49.45 -8.85 -10.46
C ARG A 394 -48.32 -7.98 -9.89
N MET A 395 -47.30 -7.71 -10.69
CA MET A 395 -46.35 -6.61 -10.49
C MET A 395 -46.84 -5.33 -11.18
N PRO A 396 -46.64 -4.13 -10.60
CA PRO A 396 -46.61 -2.88 -11.34
C PRO A 396 -45.19 -2.40 -11.62
N SER A 397 -45.10 -1.61 -12.69
CA SER A 397 -43.95 -1.33 -13.53
C SER A 397 -43.08 -0.14 -13.10
N LEU A 398 -41.83 -0.22 -13.58
CA LEU A 398 -40.74 0.77 -13.54
C LEU A 398 -41.13 2.13 -14.16
N ARG A 399 -40.73 3.24 -13.51
CA ARG A 399 -40.64 4.57 -14.15
C ARG A 399 -39.19 5.05 -14.26
N ARG A 400 -38.94 5.54 -15.47
CA ARG A 400 -37.74 6.12 -16.08
C ARG A 400 -37.56 7.58 -15.61
N TRP A 401 -36.34 7.99 -15.26
CA TRP A 401 -35.99 9.38 -14.97
C TRP A 401 -35.13 9.96 -16.12
N GLU A 402 -35.57 11.09 -16.67
CA GLU A 402 -34.90 11.88 -17.70
C GLU A 402 -33.89 12.89 -17.11
N ARG A 403 -32.79 13.11 -17.83
CA ARG A 403 -31.80 14.16 -17.59
C ARG A 403 -32.28 15.49 -18.21
N ARG A 404 -32.11 16.61 -17.50
CA ARG A 404 -32.04 17.95 -18.09
C ARG A 404 -30.63 18.53 -17.93
N ARG A 405 -30.17 19.16 -19.01
CA ARG A 405 -28.98 20.02 -19.09
C ARG A 405 -29.28 21.36 -18.42
N TRP A 406 -28.27 21.94 -17.77
CA TRP A 406 -27.80 23.32 -17.96
C TRP A 406 -26.27 23.30 -17.82
#